data_AF-A0A6G8NE79-F1
#
_entry.id   AF-A0A6G8NE79-F1
#
_cell.length_a   1.000
_cell.length_b   1.000
_cell.length_c   1.000
_cell.angle_alpha   90.00
_cell.angle_beta   90.00
_cell.angle_gamma   90.00
#
_symmetry.space_group_name_H-M   'P 1'
#
loop_
_entity.id
_entity.type
_entity.pdbx_description
1 polymer ?
#
loop_
_entity_poly.entity_id
_entity_poly.type
_entity_poly.pdbx_seq_one_letter_code
_entity_poly.pdbx_strand_id
1 'polypeptide(L)'
;MYEEDAWFGFGKERVLNEDLEKLAGLVGYDWRMPGSDDPDPFGEMFRWVGNGTMGPIASAKLVADFAEWDERARALEDDDFYGFYKDSQAMFEFAARDGCVFHRWS
;
A
#
# COMPACT_ATOMS: atom_id res chain seq x y z
N MET A 1 -21.26 -17.53 8.16
CA MET A 1 -20.20 -16.51 8.27
C MET A 1 -20.38 -15.64 7.06
N TYR A 2 -20.77 -14.37 7.24
CA TYR A 2 -20.88 -13.45 6.11
C TYR A 2 -19.46 -12.99 5.78
N GLU A 3 -19.07 -13.03 4.51
CA GLU A 3 -17.85 -12.36 4.04
C GLU A 3 -18.07 -10.85 4.23
N GLU A 4 -17.22 -10.22 5.04
CA GLU A 4 -17.23 -8.76 5.21
C GLU A 4 -16.39 -8.14 4.10
N ASP A 5 -17.00 -7.26 3.30
CA ASP A 5 -16.31 -6.51 2.26
C ASP A 5 -16.11 -5.05 2.70
N ALA A 6 -14.89 -4.54 2.55
CA ALA A 6 -14.56 -3.13 2.74
C ALA A 6 -14.06 -2.52 1.43
N TRP A 7 -14.57 -1.35 1.07
CA TRP A 7 -14.23 -0.64 -0.17
C TRP A 7 -13.43 0.61 0.15
N PHE A 8 -12.25 0.73 -0.47
CA PHE A 8 -11.37 1.90 -0.37
C PHE A 8 -11.20 2.51 -1.77
N GLY A 9 -11.29 3.83 -1.88
CA GLY A 9 -11.24 4.54 -3.16
C GLY A 9 -10.17 5.62 -3.14
N PHE A 10 -9.16 5.50 -4.01
CA PHE A 10 -8.00 6.39 -4.07
C PHE A 10 -8.09 7.42 -5.21
N GLY A 11 -9.31 7.76 -5.63
CA GLY A 11 -9.55 8.71 -6.72
C GLY A 11 -9.21 8.14 -8.10
N LYS A 12 -8.60 8.96 -8.97
CA LYS A 12 -8.25 8.58 -10.35
C LYS A 12 -6.92 7.85 -10.37
N GLU A 13 -6.71 6.96 -11.36
CA GLU A 13 -5.45 6.24 -11.59
C GLU A 13 -4.20 7.14 -11.51
N ARG A 14 -4.26 8.35 -12.08
CA ARG A 14 -3.13 9.29 -12.03
C ARG A 14 -2.76 9.71 -10.61
N VAL A 15 -3.75 9.90 -9.74
CA VAL A 15 -3.53 10.31 -8.34
C VAL A 15 -2.92 9.14 -7.56
N LEU A 16 -3.46 7.93 -7.75
CA LEU A 16 -2.90 6.70 -7.18
C LEU A 16 -1.43 6.52 -7.60
N ASN A 17 -1.09 6.75 -8.87
CA ASN A 17 0.28 6.64 -9.35
C ASN A 17 1.18 7.74 -8.75
N GLU A 18 0.71 8.99 -8.64
CA GLU A 18 1.45 10.08 -7.99
C GLU A 18 1.75 9.75 -6.51
N ASP A 19 0.79 9.19 -5.78
CA ASP A 19 0.97 8.79 -4.38
C ASP A 19 1.89 7.57 -4.21
N LEU A 20 1.84 6.61 -5.14
CA LEU A 20 2.78 5.48 -5.17
C LEU A 20 4.22 5.93 -5.48
N GLU A 21 4.39 6.90 -6.37
CA GLU A 21 5.70 7.51 -6.66
C GLU A 21 6.26 8.23 -5.42
N LYS A 22 5.40 8.96 -4.68
CA LYS A 22 5.80 9.58 -3.41
C LYS A 22 6.19 8.52 -2.37
N LEU A 23 5.42 7.44 -2.25
CA LEU A 23 5.72 6.35 -1.33
C LEU A 23 7.06 5.68 -1.70
N ALA A 24 7.32 5.43 -2.98
CA ALA A 24 8.58 4.89 -3.46
C ALA A 24 9.75 5.84 -3.16
N GLY A 25 9.57 7.15 -3.38
CA GLY A 25 10.54 8.17 -3.03
C GLY A 25 10.85 8.23 -1.53
N LEU A 26 9.82 8.08 -0.68
CA LEU A 26 9.97 8.07 0.78
C LEU A 26 10.88 6.94 1.26
N VAL A 27 10.71 5.74 0.70
CA VAL A 27 11.43 4.53 1.13
C VAL A 27 12.70 4.27 0.34
N GLY A 28 13.01 5.13 -0.65
CA GLY A 28 14.16 4.98 -1.54
C GLY A 28 14.03 3.81 -2.52
N TYR A 29 12.81 3.38 -2.83
CA TYR A 29 12.55 2.29 -3.76
C TYR A 29 12.79 2.74 -5.21
N ASP A 30 13.72 2.09 -5.92
CA ASP A 30 13.95 2.29 -7.34
C ASP A 30 13.35 1.14 -8.16
N TRP A 31 12.16 1.38 -8.73
CA TRP A 31 11.49 0.51 -9.70
C TRP A 31 12.35 0.10 -10.92
N ARG A 32 13.46 0.81 -11.20
CA ARG A 32 14.42 0.48 -12.26
C ARG A 32 15.51 -0.49 -11.82
N MET A 33 15.56 -0.87 -10.54
CA MET A 33 16.43 -1.92 -10.03
C MET A 33 15.64 -3.21 -9.76
N PRO A 34 15.31 -4.01 -10.78
CA PRO A 34 14.74 -5.33 -10.57
C PRO A 34 15.82 -6.26 -10.02
N GLY A 35 15.61 -6.83 -8.83
CA GLY A 35 16.48 -7.93 -8.39
C GLY A 35 16.64 -8.16 -6.89
N SER A 36 16.07 -7.33 -6.02
CA SER A 36 16.16 -7.65 -4.59
C SER A 36 15.07 -8.63 -4.19
N ASP A 37 15.43 -9.90 -4.00
CA ASP A 37 14.66 -10.80 -3.13
C ASP A 37 14.75 -10.37 -1.65
N ASP A 38 15.42 -9.25 -1.34
CA ASP A 38 15.37 -8.65 0.00
C ASP A 38 13.96 -8.16 0.36
N PRO A 39 13.61 -8.23 1.66
CA PRO A 39 12.36 -7.68 2.18
C PRO A 39 12.43 -6.15 2.18
N ASP A 40 12.27 -5.55 1.00
CA ASP A 40 12.15 -4.10 0.88
C ASP A 40 10.81 -3.62 1.48
N PRO A 41 10.80 -2.44 2.13
CA PRO A 41 9.56 -1.81 2.58
C PRO A 41 8.59 -1.65 1.41
N PHE A 42 7.34 -2.09 1.61
CA PHE A 42 6.27 -2.01 0.59
C PHE A 42 6.54 -2.77 -0.72
N GLY A 43 7.54 -3.65 -0.78
CA GLY A 43 7.90 -4.39 -2.00
C GLY A 43 6.75 -5.17 -2.62
N GLU A 44 5.85 -5.73 -1.80
CA GLU A 44 4.63 -6.40 -2.26
C GLU A 44 3.65 -5.42 -2.90
N MET A 45 3.51 -4.22 -2.32
CA MET A 45 2.63 -3.19 -2.87
C MET A 45 3.15 -2.72 -4.23
N PHE A 46 4.44 -2.40 -4.36
CA PHE A 46 5.02 -1.94 -5.63
C PHE A 46 5.00 -3.00 -6.74
N ARG A 47 5.15 -4.29 -6.40
CA ARG A 47 5.11 -5.38 -7.39
C ARG A 47 3.69 -5.70 -7.86
N TRP A 48 2.70 -5.56 -7.00
CA TRP A 48 1.35 -6.10 -7.23
C TRP A 48 0.26 -5.05 -7.44
N VAL A 49 0.55 -3.75 -7.30
CA VAL A 49 -0.39 -2.69 -7.68
C VAL A 49 -0.86 -2.93 -9.13
N GLY A 50 -2.16 -3.18 -9.27
CA GLY A 50 -2.83 -3.37 -10.56
C GLY A 50 -2.88 -4.80 -11.12
N ASN A 51 -2.17 -5.78 -10.54
CA ASN A 51 -2.13 -7.15 -11.08
C ASN A 51 -2.06 -8.24 -10.00
N GLY A 52 -3.13 -8.44 -9.22
CA GLY A 52 -3.23 -9.63 -8.37
C GLY A 52 -4.07 -9.47 -7.12
N THR A 53 -4.04 -10.52 -6.30
CA THR A 53 -4.67 -10.58 -4.98
C THR A 53 -3.58 -10.61 -3.91
N MET A 54 -3.58 -9.65 -2.98
CA MET A 54 -2.69 -9.69 -1.82
C MET A 54 -3.39 -10.44 -0.68
N GLY A 55 -2.79 -11.54 -0.23
CA GLY A 55 -3.31 -12.34 0.87
C GLY A 55 -2.99 -11.77 2.27
N PRO A 56 -3.47 -12.42 3.34
CA PRO A 56 -3.30 -11.94 4.71
C PRO A 56 -1.84 -11.77 5.16
N ILE A 57 -0.94 -12.67 4.74
CA ILE A 57 0.48 -12.63 5.12
C ILE A 57 1.17 -11.38 4.55
N ALA A 58 0.97 -11.10 3.25
CA ALA A 58 1.50 -9.91 2.61
C ALA A 58 0.88 -8.64 3.21
N SER A 59 -0.43 -8.66 3.47
CA SER A 59 -1.13 -7.54 4.09
C SER A 59 -0.60 -7.23 5.49
N ALA A 60 -0.35 -8.24 6.33
CA ALA A 60 0.21 -8.06 7.67
C ALA A 60 1.62 -7.45 7.65
N LYS A 61 2.47 -7.86 6.69
CA LYS A 61 3.77 -7.21 6.49
C LYS A 61 3.60 -5.75 6.09
N LEU A 62 2.73 -5.46 5.12
CA LEU A 62 2.49 -4.08 4.69
C LEU A 62 2.00 -3.20 5.83
N VAL A 63 1.14 -3.70 6.72
CA VAL A 63 0.73 -2.96 7.93
C VAL A 63 1.93 -2.63 8.82
N ALA A 64 2.87 -3.56 9.00
CA ALA A 64 4.08 -3.30 9.76
C ALA A 64 4.96 -2.24 9.07
N ASP A 65 5.10 -2.31 7.74
CA ASP A 65 5.81 -1.29 6.95
C ASP A 65 5.15 0.09 7.11
N PHE A 66 3.81 0.18 7.01
CA PHE A 66 3.06 1.42 7.25
C PHE A 66 3.27 1.97 8.67
N ALA A 67 3.32 1.11 9.69
CA ALA A 67 3.55 1.54 11.06
C ALA A 67 4.99 2.06 11.29
N GLU A 68 5.99 1.42 10.68
CA GLU A 68 7.41 1.81 10.80
C GLU A 68 7.69 3.16 10.12
N TRP A 69 6.96 3.47 9.04
CA TRP A 69 7.19 4.65 8.22
C TRP A 69 6.22 5.81 8.50
N ASP A 70 5.22 5.65 9.39
CA ASP A 70 4.17 6.65 9.65
C ASP A 70 4.73 8.03 10.04
N GLU A 71 5.75 8.08 10.91
CA GLU A 71 6.37 9.35 11.32
C GLU A 71 7.04 10.07 10.14
N ARG A 72 7.68 9.32 9.25
CA ARG A 72 8.35 9.87 8.06
C ARG A 72 7.35 10.32 7.01
N ALA A 73 6.27 9.56 6.82
CA ALA A 73 5.18 9.93 5.92
C ALA A 73 4.49 11.22 6.40
N ARG A 74 4.22 11.34 7.72
CA ARG A 74 3.64 12.56 8.30
C ARG A 74 4.56 13.77 8.19
N ALA A 75 5.88 13.57 8.27
CA ALA A 75 6.85 14.65 8.15
C ALA A 75 6.94 15.29 6.75
N LEU A 76 6.30 14.70 5.73
CA LEU A 76 6.20 15.29 4.41
C LEU A 76 5.22 16.48 4.33
N GLU A 77 4.40 16.69 5.37
CA GLU A 77 3.40 17.78 5.46
C GLU A 77 2.45 17.85 4.23
N ASP A 78 2.22 16.69 3.60
CA ASP A 78 1.32 16.51 2.46
C ASP A 78 0.08 15.73 2.94
N ASP A 79 -0.97 16.48 3.28
CA ASP A 79 -2.19 15.91 3.88
C ASP A 79 -2.93 14.95 2.94
N ASP A 80 -2.88 15.19 1.62
CA ASP A 80 -3.51 14.33 0.62
C ASP A 80 -2.78 12.98 0.55
N PHE A 81 -1.45 13.02 0.46
CA PHE A 81 -0.62 11.81 0.51
C PHE A 81 -0.78 11.08 1.84
N TYR A 82 -0.83 11.79 2.96
CA TYR A 82 -1.01 11.16 4.27
C TYR A 82 -2.40 10.53 4.42
N GLY A 83 -3.44 11.12 3.81
CA GLY A 83 -4.76 10.48 3.68
C GLY A 83 -4.68 9.15 2.94
N PHE A 84 -4.10 9.16 1.73
CA PHE A 84 -3.83 7.93 0.96
C PHE A 84 -3.05 6.88 1.77
N TYR A 85 -2.04 7.32 2.52
CA TYR A 85 -1.19 6.47 3.35
C TYR A 85 -1.98 5.76 4.45
N LYS A 86 -2.83 6.50 5.18
CA LYS A 86 -3.67 5.93 6.25
C LYS A 86 -4.78 5.03 5.70
N ASP A 87 -5.39 5.39 4.57
CA ASP A 87 -6.39 4.55 3.92
C ASP A 87 -5.78 3.24 3.43
N SER A 88 -4.57 3.28 2.89
CA SER A 88 -3.82 2.07 2.48
C SER A 88 -3.50 1.19 3.70
N GLN A 89 -3.03 1.78 4.80
CA GLN A 89 -2.80 1.03 6.04
C GLN A 89 -4.09 0.34 6.53
N ALA A 90 -5.21 1.07 6.59
CA ALA A 90 -6.49 0.53 7.05
C ALA A 90 -7.00 -0.61 6.16
N MET A 91 -6.81 -0.48 4.83
CA MET A 91 -7.13 -1.53 3.86
C MET A 91 -6.34 -2.82 4.15
N PHE A 92 -5.03 -2.72 4.37
CA PHE A 92 -4.21 -3.89 4.69
C PHE A 92 -4.45 -4.43 6.10
N GLU A 93 -4.78 -3.59 7.09
CA GLU A 93 -5.21 -4.03 8.42
C GLU A 93 -6.48 -4.87 8.37
N PHE A 94 -7.42 -4.49 7.50
CA PHE A 94 -8.62 -5.28 7.25
C PHE A 94 -8.26 -6.62 6.59
N ALA A 95 -7.49 -6.60 5.51
CA ALA A 95 -7.11 -7.80 4.76
C ALA A 95 -6.22 -8.77 5.56
N ALA A 96 -5.42 -8.27 6.51
CA ALA A 96 -4.56 -9.10 7.35
C ALA A 96 -5.31 -10.02 8.32
N ARG A 97 -6.59 -9.73 8.63
CA ARG A 97 -7.35 -10.47 9.64
C ARG A 97 -7.92 -11.80 9.13
N ASP A 98 -8.44 -11.82 7.91
CA ASP A 98 -8.86 -13.05 7.20
C ASP A 98 -9.28 -12.74 5.75
N GLY A 99 -8.73 -11.68 5.15
CA GLY A 99 -9.23 -11.10 3.90
C GLY A 99 -8.21 -11.12 2.76
N CYS A 100 -8.58 -10.47 1.66
CA CYS A 100 -7.64 -10.21 0.58
C CYS A 100 -7.92 -8.86 -0.07
N VAL A 101 -6.88 -8.23 -0.60
CA VAL A 101 -7.03 -7.00 -1.39
C VAL A 101 -7.07 -7.37 -2.86
N PHE A 102 -8.10 -6.91 -3.57
CA PHE A 102 -8.22 -7.00 -5.01
C PHE A 102 -8.37 -5.61 -5.62
N HIS A 103 -7.51 -5.29 -6.59
CA HIS A 103 -7.62 -4.03 -7.32
C HIS A 103 -8.73 -4.11 -8.37
N ARG A 104 -9.69 -3.19 -8.29
CA ARG A 104 -10.74 -3.02 -9.29
C ARG A 104 -10.60 -1.65 -9.95
N TRP A 105 -10.38 -1.66 -11.25
CA TRP A 105 -10.47 -0.47 -12.08
C TRP A 105 -11.95 -0.18 -12.38
N SER A 106 -12.43 1.03 -12.08
CA SER A 106 -13.79 1.48 -12.38
C SER A 106 -13.78 2.73 -13.25
#